data_AF-A0A9P6DSJ0-F1
#
_entry.id   AF-A0A9P6DSJ0-F1
#
_cell.length_a   1.000
_cell.length_b   1.000
_cell.length_c   1.000
_cell.angle_alpha   90.00
_cell.angle_beta   90.00
_cell.angle_gamma   90.00
#
_symmetry.space_group_name_H-M   'P 1'
#
loop_
_entity.id
_entity.type
_entity.pdbx_description
1 polymer ?
#
loop_
_entity_poly.entity_id
_entity_poly.type
_entity_poly.pdbx_seq_one_letter_code
_entity_poly.pdbx_strand_id
1 'polypeptide(L)'
;MLQNKSRGWLIHVSDFINEEDGQLIHWNIQGDVISDAQVIIYPGAAGDPWWDTKQLPGQIEQAIPIFEAVHPDCKALFIFNQSSAHTSLRPDALHAFDMNKANGGQQRKQKDMIIPSDVPNVSM
;
A
#
# COMPACT_ATOMS: atom_id res chain seq x y z
N MET A 1 18.43 -37.53 -13.84
CA MET A 1 17.07 -37.43 -13.28
C MET A 1 16.70 -35.94 -13.29
N LEU A 2 15.81 -35.49 -14.19
CA LEU A 2 15.35 -34.09 -14.19
C LEU A 2 14.47 -33.88 -12.96
N GLN A 3 14.80 -32.89 -12.12
CA GLN A 3 13.89 -32.49 -11.04
C GLN A 3 12.61 -31.92 -11.66
N ASN A 4 11.47 -32.43 -11.18
CA ASN A 4 10.17 -31.96 -11.61
C ASN A 4 10.00 -30.49 -11.16
N LYS A 5 9.82 -29.56 -12.10
CA LYS A 5 9.68 -28.11 -11.83
C LYS A 5 8.46 -27.75 -10.98
N SER A 6 7.61 -28.72 -10.65
CA SER A 6 6.35 -28.55 -9.93
C SER A 6 6.48 -28.51 -8.40
N ARG A 7 7.68 -28.62 -7.83
CA ARG A 7 7.88 -28.58 -6.37
C ARG A 7 8.35 -27.23 -5.82
N GLY A 8 8.59 -26.23 -6.68
CA GLY A 8 8.94 -24.88 -6.25
C GLY A 8 7.72 -24.15 -5.72
N TRP A 9 7.85 -23.50 -4.56
CA TRP A 9 6.87 -22.52 -4.09
C TRP A 9 7.34 -21.13 -4.50
N LEU A 10 6.41 -20.34 -5.02
CA LEU A 10 6.65 -18.94 -5.28
C LEU A 10 6.54 -18.18 -3.97
N ILE A 11 7.39 -17.18 -3.81
CA ILE A 11 7.37 -16.26 -2.69
C ILE A 11 7.27 -14.87 -3.29
N HIS A 12 6.30 -14.10 -2.82
CA HIS A 12 6.23 -12.68 -3.11
C HIS A 12 6.46 -11.92 -1.82
N VAL A 13 7.41 -11.01 -1.84
CA VAL A 13 7.75 -10.13 -0.72
C VAL A 13 7.43 -8.71 -1.16
N SER A 14 6.49 -8.07 -0.48
CA SER A 14 6.17 -6.66 -0.64
C SER A 14 6.74 -5.92 0.56
N ASP A 15 7.56 -4.89 0.32
CA ASP A 15 8.35 -4.25 1.37
C ASP A 15 8.45 -2.73 1.18
N PHE A 16 8.70 -2.01 2.27
CA PHE A 16 9.00 -0.59 2.30
C PHE A 16 10.44 -0.37 2.73
N ILE A 17 11.25 0.15 1.81
CA ILE A 17 12.67 0.42 2.04
C ILE A 17 12.81 1.88 2.47
N ASN A 18 13.53 2.12 3.57
CA ASN A 18 13.97 3.45 4.00
C ASN A 18 15.50 3.56 3.91
N GLU A 19 16.03 4.78 3.94
CA GLU A 19 17.47 5.01 3.83
C GLU A 19 18.22 4.62 5.11
N GLU A 20 17.59 4.80 6.28
CA GLU A 20 18.23 4.63 7.59
C GLU A 20 18.49 3.16 7.94
N ASP A 21 17.47 2.31 7.79
CA ASP A 21 17.51 0.92 8.25
C ASP A 21 17.37 -0.10 7.11
N GLY A 22 17.10 0.37 5.88
CA GLY A 22 16.85 -0.46 4.71
C GLY A 22 15.46 -1.09 4.68
N GLN A 23 14.73 -1.16 5.80
CA GLN A 23 13.35 -1.65 5.89
C GLN A 23 12.57 -0.85 6.94
N LEU A 24 11.28 -0.65 6.69
CA LEU A 24 10.38 0.03 7.63
C LEU A 24 9.93 -0.93 8.75
N ILE A 25 10.75 -1.02 9.79
CA ILE A 25 10.52 -1.89 10.95
C ILE A 25 10.59 -1.05 12.23
N HIS A 26 9.65 -1.29 13.14
CA HIS A 26 9.66 -0.69 14.47
C HIS A 26 10.24 -1.66 15.50
N TRP A 27 11.34 -1.26 16.13
CA TRP A 27 12.08 -2.04 17.11
C TRP A 27 11.83 -1.54 18.53
N ASN A 28 11.87 -2.43 19.52
CA ASN A 28 11.94 -2.05 20.92
C ASN A 28 13.38 -1.74 21.35
N ILE A 29 13.56 -1.25 22.59
CA ILE A 29 14.87 -0.91 23.16
C ILE A 29 15.77 -2.15 23.33
N GLN A 30 15.19 -3.35 23.41
CA GLN A 30 15.88 -4.62 23.52
C GLN A 30 16.35 -5.17 22.16
N GLY A 31 15.93 -4.56 21.05
CA GLY A 31 16.23 -5.01 19.68
C GLY A 31 15.26 -6.05 19.13
N ASP A 32 14.09 -6.25 19.74
CA ASP A 32 13.02 -7.08 19.18
C ASP A 32 12.10 -6.27 18.27
N VAL A 33 11.58 -6.91 17.22
CA VAL A 33 10.58 -6.32 16.31
C VAL A 33 9.25 -6.17 17.05
N ILE A 34 8.76 -4.94 17.16
CA ILE A 34 7.39 -4.62 17.62
C ILE A 34 6.41 -4.78 16.46
N SER A 35 6.76 -4.24 15.30
CA SER A 35 5.92 -4.30 14.09
C SER A 35 6.77 -4.14 12.84
N ASP A 36 6.35 -4.83 11.78
CA ASP A 36 7.02 -4.89 10.48
C ASP A 36 6.01 -4.57 9.37
N ALA A 37 6.36 -3.67 8.45
CA ALA A 37 5.52 -3.28 7.33
C ALA A 37 5.59 -4.27 6.15
N GLN A 38 6.54 -5.21 6.16
CA GLN A 38 6.72 -6.21 5.13
C GLN A 38 5.56 -7.21 5.11
N VAL A 39 5.12 -7.58 3.91
CA VAL A 39 4.15 -8.64 3.69
C VAL A 39 4.77 -9.70 2.79
N ILE A 40 4.86 -10.92 3.32
CA ILE A 40 5.28 -12.10 2.58
C ILE A 40 4.04 -12.95 2.30
N ILE A 41 3.85 -13.32 1.03
CA ILE A 41 2.84 -14.29 0.62
C ILE A 41 3.49 -15.43 -0.16
N TYR A 42 2.87 -16.61 -0.10
CA TYR A 42 3.30 -17.83 -0.76
C TYR A 42 2.26 -18.27 -1.80
N PRO A 43 2.19 -17.61 -2.97
CA PRO A 43 1.13 -17.86 -3.92
C PRO A 43 1.24 -19.23 -4.60
N GLY A 44 0.08 -19.85 -4.85
CA GLY A 44 0.01 -21.14 -5.55
C GLY A 44 -1.34 -21.84 -5.41
N ALA A 45 -1.49 -23.01 -6.04
CA ALA A 45 -2.75 -23.76 -6.05
C ALA A 45 -3.28 -24.15 -4.65
N ALA A 46 -2.41 -24.19 -3.65
CA ALA A 46 -2.74 -24.44 -2.24
C ALA A 46 -2.15 -23.37 -1.30
N GLY A 47 -1.73 -22.24 -1.84
CA GLY A 47 -1.07 -21.17 -1.13
C GLY A 47 -1.94 -19.92 -1.02
N ASP A 48 -1.31 -18.79 -0.73
CA ASP A 48 -1.97 -17.50 -0.64
C ASP A 48 -2.54 -17.06 -1.99
N PRO A 49 -3.55 -16.17 -1.99
CA PRO A 49 -3.93 -15.45 -3.20
C PRO A 49 -2.71 -14.74 -3.80
N TRP A 50 -2.65 -14.65 -5.12
CA TRP A 50 -1.65 -13.82 -5.78
C TRP A 50 -1.71 -12.37 -5.28
N TRP A 51 -0.55 -11.70 -5.28
CA TRP A 51 -0.51 -10.28 -4.93
C TRP A 51 -1.48 -9.50 -5.81
N ASP A 52 -2.42 -8.84 -5.16
CA ASP A 52 -3.48 -8.13 -5.83
C ASP A 52 -3.58 -6.70 -5.30
N THR A 53 -4.50 -6.01 -5.91
CA THR A 53 -4.66 -4.59 -5.71
C THR A 53 -5.41 -4.22 -4.44
N LYS A 54 -5.95 -5.21 -3.72
CA LYS A 54 -6.60 -5.01 -2.43
C LYS A 54 -5.60 -5.18 -1.29
N GLN A 55 -4.58 -6.01 -1.49
CA GLN A 55 -3.52 -6.24 -0.51
C GLN A 55 -2.63 -5.01 -0.31
N LEU A 56 -2.22 -4.33 -1.39
CA LEU A 56 -1.37 -3.13 -1.27
C LEU A 56 -2.00 -2.06 -0.35
N PRO A 57 -3.26 -1.63 -0.52
CA PRO A 57 -3.85 -0.67 0.39
C PRO A 57 -3.97 -1.18 1.84
N GLY A 58 -4.11 -2.48 2.06
CA GLY A 58 -4.08 -3.06 3.41
C GLY A 58 -2.68 -2.99 4.03
N GLN A 59 -1.64 -3.23 3.24
CA GLN A 59 -0.25 -3.04 3.66
C GLN A 59 0.03 -1.58 4.01
N ILE A 60 -0.46 -0.62 3.23
CA ILE A 60 -0.30 0.82 3.51
C ILE A 60 -0.95 1.22 4.83
N GLU A 61 -2.14 0.69 5.13
CA GLU A 61 -2.81 0.95 6.42
C GLU A 61 -2.01 0.45 7.62
N GLN A 62 -1.17 -0.57 7.44
CA GLN A 62 -0.25 -1.04 8.46
C GLN A 62 1.07 -0.26 8.47
N ALA A 63 1.59 0.13 7.30
CA ALA A 63 2.86 0.84 7.17
C ALA A 63 2.81 2.26 7.75
N ILE A 64 1.69 2.98 7.62
CA ILE A 64 1.53 4.35 8.14
C ILE A 64 1.79 4.44 9.65
N PRO A 65 1.10 3.68 10.53
CA PRO A 65 1.34 3.78 11.98
C PRO A 65 2.75 3.33 12.38
N ILE A 66 3.36 2.39 11.62
CA ILE A 66 4.75 1.99 11.84
C ILE A 66 5.67 3.17 11.55
N PHE A 67 5.50 3.84 10.40
CA PHE A 67 6.26 5.04 10.04
C PHE A 67 6.13 6.14 11.09
N GLU A 68 4.91 6.44 11.54
CA GLU A 68 4.66 7.48 12.54
C GLU A 68 5.34 7.17 13.87
N ALA A 69 5.49 5.90 14.23
CA ALA A 69 6.19 5.47 15.43
C ALA A 69 7.72 5.56 15.30
N VAL A 70 8.27 5.16 14.15
CA VAL A 70 9.73 5.13 13.95
C VAL A 70 10.33 6.48 13.57
N HIS A 71 9.54 7.36 12.93
CA HIS A 71 9.97 8.68 12.49
C HIS A 71 9.00 9.76 13.00
N PRO A 72 8.98 10.04 14.31
CA PRO A 72 8.10 11.07 14.88
C PRO A 72 8.39 12.42 14.25
N ASP A 73 7.33 13.22 14.02
CA ASP A 73 7.37 14.55 13.40
C ASP A 73 7.84 14.61 11.93
N CYS A 74 8.12 13.46 11.31
CA CYS A 74 8.46 13.38 9.89
C CYS A 74 7.20 13.27 9.00
N LYS A 75 7.37 13.60 7.72
CA LYS A 75 6.35 13.37 6.68
C LYS A 75 6.80 12.21 5.79
N ALA A 76 5.94 11.21 5.65
CA ALA A 76 6.21 10.08 4.77
C ALA A 76 6.05 10.49 3.30
N LEU A 77 7.00 10.07 2.46
CA LEU A 77 6.87 10.05 1.01
C LEU A 77 7.02 8.60 0.54
N PHE A 78 5.91 7.98 0.17
CA PHE A 78 5.92 6.62 -0.39
C PHE A 78 6.07 6.66 -1.91
N ILE A 79 7.13 6.03 -2.42
CA ILE A 79 7.41 5.95 -3.86
C ILE A 79 7.26 4.49 -4.29
N PHE A 80 6.36 4.25 -5.24
CA PHE A 80 6.10 2.92 -5.77
C PHE A 80 6.70 2.73 -7.15
N ASN A 81 7.12 1.50 -7.45
CA ASN A 81 7.49 1.14 -8.82
C ASN A 81 6.25 1.14 -9.73
N GLN A 82 6.45 1.12 -11.04
CA GLN A 82 5.34 1.10 -12.02
C GLN A 82 4.74 -0.31 -12.22
N SER A 83 4.63 -1.13 -11.16
CA SER A 83 3.93 -2.40 -11.29
C SER A 83 2.43 -2.16 -11.55
N SER A 84 1.82 -3.00 -12.39
CA SER A 84 0.40 -2.87 -12.76
C SER A 84 -0.55 -2.96 -11.56
N ALA A 85 -0.09 -3.50 -10.42
CA ALA A 85 -0.81 -3.52 -9.16
C ALA A 85 -1.03 -2.12 -8.55
N HIS A 86 -0.21 -1.12 -8.89
CA HIS A 86 -0.37 0.25 -8.37
C HIS A 86 -1.42 1.09 -9.12
N THR A 87 -1.92 0.61 -10.26
CA THR A 87 -3.00 1.29 -11.01
C THR A 87 -4.38 1.13 -10.35
N SER A 88 -4.45 0.52 -9.18
CA SER A 88 -5.71 0.13 -8.60
C SER A 88 -6.19 1.02 -7.50
N LEU A 89 -7.50 1.17 -7.52
CA LEU A 89 -8.26 2.04 -6.66
C LEU A 89 -9.09 1.15 -5.74
N ARG A 90 -9.19 1.53 -4.46
CA ARG A 90 -10.10 0.87 -3.54
C ARG A 90 -11.54 0.89 -4.08
N PRO A 91 -12.41 -0.05 -3.67
CA PRO A 91 -13.82 -0.03 -4.06
C PRO A 91 -14.59 1.24 -3.63
N ASP A 92 -14.01 2.08 -2.79
CA ASP A 92 -14.56 3.37 -2.35
C ASP A 92 -13.61 4.53 -2.68
N ALA A 93 -12.57 4.33 -3.48
CA ALA A 93 -11.69 5.41 -3.89
C ALA A 93 -12.41 6.39 -4.84
N LEU A 94 -12.02 7.65 -4.74
CA LEU A 94 -12.50 8.69 -5.64
C LEU A 94 -11.97 8.40 -7.05
N HIS A 95 -12.90 8.19 -7.99
CA HIS A 95 -12.63 7.89 -9.38
C HIS A 95 -13.50 8.80 -10.23
N ALA A 96 -12.88 9.79 -10.86
CA ALA A 96 -13.57 10.89 -11.55
C ALA A 96 -14.46 10.43 -12.71
N PHE A 97 -14.16 9.28 -13.30
CA PHE A 97 -14.97 8.69 -14.38
C PHE A 97 -16.25 8.01 -13.85
N ASP A 98 -16.27 7.59 -12.59
CA ASP A 98 -17.45 7.02 -11.93
C ASP A 98 -18.29 8.08 -11.20
N MET A 99 -17.81 9.33 -11.15
CA MET A 99 -18.57 10.43 -10.57
C MET A 99 -19.74 10.80 -11.47
N ASN A 100 -20.91 10.98 -10.85
CA ASN A 100 -22.05 11.54 -11.53
C ASN A 100 -21.79 13.03 -11.82
N LYS A 101 -21.86 13.40 -13.09
CA LYS A 101 -21.60 14.77 -13.58
C LYS A 101 -22.90 15.57 -13.77
N ALA A 102 -24.06 14.95 -13.62
CA ALA A 102 -25.37 15.57 -13.81
C ALA A 102 -26.05 15.87 -12.47
N ASN A 103 -27.05 16.75 -12.50
CA ASN A 103 -27.88 17.04 -11.33
C ASN A 103 -28.82 15.86 -11.05
N GLY A 104 -28.64 15.23 -9.89
CA GLY A 104 -29.44 14.07 -9.46
C GLY A 104 -28.94 12.74 -10.04
N GLY A 105 -29.43 11.61 -9.49
CA GLY A 105 -28.99 10.26 -9.85
C GLY A 105 -28.21 9.56 -8.75
N GLN A 106 -28.04 8.24 -8.87
CA GLN A 106 -27.33 7.43 -7.86
C GLN A 106 -25.82 7.68 -7.96
N GLN A 107 -25.23 8.17 -6.87
CA GLN A 107 -23.78 8.34 -6.72
C GLN A 107 -23.21 7.17 -5.93
N ARG A 108 -22.11 6.57 -6.42
CA ARG A 108 -21.35 5.57 -5.65
C ARG A 108 -20.72 6.24 -4.42
N LYS A 109 -20.71 5.56 -3.27
CA LYS A 109 -19.95 6.04 -2.10
C LYS A 109 -18.46 6.05 -2.44
N GLN A 110 -17.88 7.24 -2.43
CA GLN A 110 -16.45 7.49 -2.62
C GLN A 110 -15.94 8.26 -1.40
N LYS A 111 -14.71 7.99 -0.97
CA LYS A 111 -14.09 8.74 0.13
C LYS A 111 -13.76 10.15 -0.31
N ASP A 112 -14.04 11.10 0.57
CA ASP A 112 -13.70 12.50 0.36
C ASP A 112 -12.17 12.66 0.26
N MET A 113 -11.73 13.49 -0.70
CA MET A 113 -10.37 13.99 -0.74
C MET A 113 -10.33 15.30 0.04
N ILE A 114 -9.52 15.36 1.09
CA ILE A 114 -9.23 16.62 1.79
C ILE A 114 -8.14 17.32 1.00
N ILE A 115 -8.49 18.42 0.32
CA ILE A 115 -7.50 19.34 -0.26
C ILE A 115 -7.03 20.25 0.88
N PRO A 116 -5.74 20.26 1.22
CA PRO A 116 -5.24 21.16 2.25
C PRO A 116 -5.54 22.62 1.90
N SER A 117 -6.01 23.39 2.87
CA SER A 117 -6.34 24.81 2.73
C SER A 117 -5.12 25.69 2.39
N ASP A 118 -3.91 25.16 2.57
CA ASP A 118 -2.65 25.89 2.37
C ASP A 118 -2.14 25.82 0.92
N VAL A 119 -2.89 25.22 0.00
CA VAL A 119 -2.55 25.25 -1.43
C VAL A 119 -2.73 26.68 -1.95
N PRO A 120 -1.66 27.38 -2.39
CA PRO A 120 -1.79 28.74 -2.87
C PRO A 120 -2.73 28.76 -4.08
N ASN A 121 -3.74 29.63 -4.01
CA ASN A 121 -4.69 29.82 -5.09
C ASN A 121 -3.92 30.41 -6.29
N VAL A 122 -3.60 29.56 -7.27
CA VAL A 122 -3.00 30.03 -8.52
C VAL A 122 -4.13 30.71 -9.29
N SER A 123 -4.24 32.03 -9.16
CA SER A 123 -5.09 32.83 -10.02
C SER A 123 -4.58 32.67 -11.46
N MET A 124 -5.38 32.02 -12.31
CA MET A 124 -5.24 32.13 -13.77
C MET A 124 -5.69 33.51 -14.24
#